data_AF-A0A1H9GRX3-F1
#
_entry.id   AF-A0A1H9GRX3-F1
#
_cell.length_a   1.000
_cell.length_b   1.000
_cell.length_c   1.000
_cell.angle_alpha   90.00
_cell.angle_beta   90.00
_cell.angle_gamma   90.00
#
_symmetry.space_group_name_H-M   'P 1'
#
loop_
_entity.id
_entity.type
_entity.pdbx_description
1 polymer ?
#
loop_
_entity_poly.entity_id
_entity_poly.type
_entity_poly.pdbx_seq_one_letter_code
_entity_poly.pdbx_strand_id
1 'polypeptide(L)'
;MKKLIIIPLGIVLLFAVAAIGYLLLMTGLMKAASPPSFQITYAAIAGCKNQQEIQQNDGALFQGFDYLAPYIPYLLRWDQMLFNDHFVITDSLVSNQSVFHILLTASELGESECDEQIMSLAQHYQSRGAYIDQFNDYGMTPLQEAVITRNENFVRFYSGLGANKHLKTKSNIPLISGKDIDQIVRLLREKAPDDLKLARIETLLK
;
A
#
# COMPACT_ATOMS: atom_id res chain seq x y z
N MET A 1 -23.13 -17.34 47.26
CA MET A 1 -24.26 -16.59 46.67
C MET A 1 -23.69 -15.54 45.72
N LYS A 2 -23.79 -15.73 44.39
CA LYS A 2 -23.36 -14.71 43.41
C LYS A 2 -24.47 -13.66 43.31
N LYS A 3 -24.18 -12.40 43.67
CA LYS A 3 -25.10 -11.28 43.46
C LYS A 3 -25.13 -10.96 41.96
N LEU A 4 -26.32 -11.03 41.36
CA LEU A 4 -26.53 -10.60 39.98
C LEU A 4 -26.56 -9.07 39.97
N ILE A 5 -25.58 -8.42 39.35
CA ILE A 5 -25.57 -6.97 39.15
C ILE A 5 -26.35 -6.69 37.87
N ILE A 6 -27.52 -6.07 37.99
CA ILE A 6 -28.32 -5.61 36.85
C ILE A 6 -27.87 -4.18 36.53
N ILE A 7 -27.11 -4.02 35.44
CA ILE A 7 -26.72 -2.70 34.94
C ILE A 7 -27.87 -2.16 34.08
N PRO A 8 -28.40 -0.96 34.36
CA PRO A 8 -29.50 -0.40 33.58
C PRO A 8 -29.06 -0.10 32.14
N LEU A 9 -29.91 -0.44 31.16
CA LEU A 9 -29.63 -0.33 29.73
C LEU A 9 -29.18 1.07 29.31
N GLY A 10 -29.72 2.13 29.94
CA GLY A 10 -29.33 3.51 29.66
C GLY A 10 -27.87 3.82 29.99
N ILE A 11 -27.31 3.20 31.04
CA ILE A 11 -25.89 3.34 31.39
C ILE A 11 -25.02 2.61 30.37
N VAL A 12 -25.42 1.41 29.95
CA VAL A 12 -24.73 0.64 28.90
C VAL A 12 -24.70 1.43 27.58
N LEU A 13 -25.82 2.04 27.19
CA LEU A 13 -25.92 2.84 25.96
C LEU A 13 -25.03 4.09 26.02
N LEU A 14 -24.99 4.77 27.17
CA LEU A 14 -24.13 5.94 27.37
C LEU A 14 -22.64 5.60 27.21
N PHE A 15 -22.20 4.50 27.83
CA PHE A 15 -20.82 4.01 27.68
C PHE A 15 -20.50 3.62 26.23
N ALA A 16 -21.44 2.98 25.54
CA ALA A 16 -21.26 2.64 24.13
C ALA A 16 -21.10 3.89 23.24
N VAL A 17 -21.96 4.90 23.41
CA VAL A 17 -21.86 6.17 22.66
C VAL A 17 -20.56 6.91 22.98
N ALA A 18 -20.16 6.96 24.25
CA ALA A 18 -18.91 7.59 24.66
C ALA A 18 -17.69 6.87 24.05
N ALA A 19 -17.68 5.53 24.05
CA ALA A 19 -16.62 4.74 23.44
C ALA A 19 -16.53 4.94 21.92
N ILE A 20 -17.67 4.98 21.23
CA ILE A 20 -17.73 5.27 19.78
C ILE A 20 -17.21 6.68 19.51
N GLY A 21 -17.66 7.68 20.28
CA GLY A 21 -17.18 9.06 20.15
C GLY A 21 -15.68 9.19 20.36
N TYR A 22 -15.14 8.49 21.37
CA TYR A 22 -13.70 8.44 21.61
C TYR A 22 -12.94 7.77 20.45
N LEU A 23 -13.43 6.65 19.93
CA LEU A 23 -12.81 5.96 18.79
C LEU A 23 -12.80 6.84 17.53
N LEU A 24 -13.90 7.55 17.25
CA LEU A 24 -13.99 8.50 16.13
C LEU A 24 -13.02 9.67 16.31
N LEU A 25 -12.87 10.18 17.52
CA LEU A 25 -11.90 11.23 17.82
C LEU A 25 -10.46 10.73 17.59
N MET A 26 -10.12 9.55 18.10
CA MET A 26 -8.78 8.98 17.98
C MET A 26 -8.43 8.66 16.53
N THR A 27 -9.37 8.10 15.77
CA THR A 27 -9.18 7.86 14.32
C THR A 27 -9.01 9.16 13.55
N GLY A 28 -9.80 10.20 13.86
CA GLY A 28 -9.65 11.53 13.27
C GLY A 28 -8.29 12.17 13.57
N LEU A 29 -7.83 12.10 14.83
CA LEU A 29 -6.52 12.60 15.23
C LEU A 29 -5.38 11.86 14.54
N MET A 30 -5.47 10.53 14.44
CA MET A 30 -4.47 9.75 13.73
C MET A 30 -4.44 10.08 12.23
N LYS A 31 -5.60 10.22 11.59
CA LYS A 31 -5.69 10.61 10.18
C LYS A 31 -5.10 11.99 9.92
N ALA A 32 -5.27 12.93 10.86
CA ALA A 32 -4.67 14.25 10.78
C ALA A 32 -3.16 14.25 11.05
N ALA A 33 -2.68 13.35 11.90
CA ALA A 33 -1.28 13.26 12.30
C ALA A 33 -0.41 12.40 11.35
N SER A 34 -1.02 11.54 10.52
CA SER A 34 -0.31 10.62 9.63
C SER A 34 -0.39 11.06 8.16
N PRO A 35 0.73 11.06 7.41
CA PRO A 35 0.70 11.32 5.97
C PRO A 35 -0.18 10.31 5.21
N PRO A 36 -0.93 10.72 4.17
CA PRO A 36 -1.76 9.80 3.38
C PRO A 36 -1.01 8.60 2.80
N SER A 37 0.24 8.76 2.34
CA SER A 37 1.07 7.65 1.85
C SER A 37 1.29 6.60 2.92
N PHE A 38 1.59 7.03 4.14
CA PHE A 38 1.72 6.16 5.31
C PHE A 38 0.42 5.43 5.62
N GLN A 39 -0.72 6.14 5.58
CA GLN A 39 -2.04 5.53 5.81
C GLN A 39 -2.33 4.40 4.83
N ILE A 40 -1.98 4.59 3.55
CA ILE A 40 -2.17 3.58 2.49
C ILE A 40 -1.25 2.38 2.73
N THR A 41 0.03 2.60 3.02
CA THR A 41 0.99 1.52 3.32
C THR A 41 0.50 0.64 4.46
N TYR A 42 0.04 1.24 5.56
CA TYR A 42 -0.47 0.47 6.71
C TYR A 42 -1.83 -0.18 6.45
N ALA A 43 -2.71 0.47 5.70
CA ALA A 43 -3.93 -0.17 5.22
C ALA A 43 -3.64 -1.41 4.35
N ALA A 44 -2.53 -1.41 3.60
CA ALA A 44 -2.17 -2.50 2.71
C ALA A 44 -1.80 -3.79 3.47
N ILE A 45 -1.17 -3.66 4.63
CA ILE A 45 -0.74 -4.80 5.47
C ILE A 45 -1.81 -5.26 6.49
N ALA A 46 -3.01 -4.65 6.47
CA ALA A 46 -4.08 -4.98 7.41
C ALA A 46 -4.53 -6.44 7.28
N GLY A 47 -4.36 -7.22 8.35
CA GLY A 47 -4.67 -8.66 8.34
C GLY A 47 -3.54 -9.56 7.84
N CYS A 48 -2.36 -9.01 7.59
CA CYS A 48 -1.17 -9.79 7.31
C CYS A 48 -0.67 -10.52 8.57
N LYS A 49 -0.13 -11.73 8.40
CA LYS A 49 0.32 -12.57 9.52
C LYS A 49 1.44 -11.90 10.34
N ASN A 50 2.38 -11.24 9.66
CA ASN A 50 3.51 -10.53 10.29
C ASN A 50 3.25 -9.02 10.45
N GLN A 51 1.99 -8.57 10.40
CA GLN A 51 1.63 -7.16 10.58
C GLN A 51 2.26 -6.55 11.84
N GLN A 52 2.27 -7.29 12.96
CA GLN A 52 2.81 -6.81 14.23
C GLN A 52 4.32 -6.61 14.20
N GLU A 53 5.07 -7.45 13.49
CA GLU A 53 6.52 -7.33 13.36
C GLU A 53 6.88 -6.10 12.51
N ILE A 54 6.17 -5.90 11.40
CA ILE A 54 6.32 -4.71 10.55
C ILE A 54 6.05 -3.44 11.38
N GLN A 55 5.00 -3.45 12.20
CA GLN A 55 4.66 -2.34 13.09
C GLN A 55 5.71 -2.04 14.16
N GLN A 56 6.36 -3.06 14.71
CA GLN A 56 7.38 -2.90 15.75
C GLN A 56 8.67 -2.30 15.20
N ASN A 57 9.05 -2.67 13.98
CA ASN A 57 10.25 -2.15 13.32
C ASN A 57 10.11 -0.66 12.91
N ASP A 58 8.88 -0.19 12.69
CA ASP A 58 8.54 1.20 12.35
C ASP A 58 8.13 2.06 13.57
N GLY A 59 8.42 1.57 14.79
CA GLY A 59 7.83 1.94 16.08
C GLY A 59 7.89 3.39 16.57
N ALA A 60 8.26 4.38 15.75
CA ALA A 60 8.18 5.79 16.10
C ALA A 60 6.76 6.37 16.01
N LEU A 61 5.94 5.89 15.06
CA LEU A 61 4.62 6.49 14.78
C LEU A 61 3.51 5.95 15.70
N PHE A 62 3.74 4.79 16.31
CA PHE A 62 2.80 4.16 17.24
C PHE A 62 2.99 4.55 18.70
N GLN A 63 4.03 5.34 19.01
CA GLN A 63 4.30 5.80 20.37
C GLN A 63 3.11 6.64 20.88
N GLY A 64 2.41 6.12 21.90
CA GLY A 64 1.20 6.74 22.45
C GLY A 64 -0.12 6.12 21.96
N PHE A 65 -0.07 5.20 20.99
CA PHE A 65 -1.21 4.41 20.51
C PHE A 65 -0.99 2.91 20.69
N ASP A 66 -0.10 2.49 21.60
CA ASP A 66 0.30 1.09 21.79
C ASP A 66 -0.89 0.12 21.92
N TYR A 67 -1.96 0.55 22.61
CA TYR A 67 -3.17 -0.25 22.80
C TYR A 67 -4.02 -0.38 21.52
N LEU A 68 -3.91 0.57 20.58
CA LEU A 68 -4.58 0.52 19.28
C LEU A 68 -3.70 -0.07 18.19
N ALA A 69 -2.38 -0.16 18.38
CA ALA A 69 -1.43 -0.56 17.35
C ALA A 69 -1.90 -1.76 16.49
N PRO A 70 -2.41 -2.88 17.06
CA PRO A 70 -2.87 -4.02 16.25
C PRO A 70 -4.06 -3.70 15.32
N TYR A 71 -4.88 -2.71 15.69
CA TYR A 71 -6.12 -2.33 15.00
C TYR A 71 -5.92 -1.20 14.00
N ILE A 72 -4.82 -0.44 14.09
CA ILE A 72 -4.57 0.72 13.23
C ILE A 72 -4.63 0.37 11.73
N PRO A 73 -3.96 -0.70 11.25
CA PRO A 73 -4.04 -1.11 9.85
C PRO A 73 -5.47 -1.35 9.39
N TYR A 74 -6.31 -1.96 10.23
CA TYR A 74 -7.72 -2.17 9.91
C TYR A 74 -8.48 -0.86 9.86
N LEU A 75 -8.31 0.04 10.83
CA LEU A 75 -8.99 1.33 10.82
C LEU A 75 -8.62 2.13 9.56
N LEU A 76 -7.35 2.12 9.17
CA LEU A 76 -6.88 2.75 7.94
C LEU A 76 -7.43 2.04 6.69
N ARG A 77 -7.46 0.71 6.67
CA ARG A 77 -8.06 -0.09 5.58
C ARG A 77 -9.51 0.31 5.33
N TRP A 78 -10.30 0.39 6.39
CA TRP A 78 -11.69 0.80 6.31
C TRP A 78 -11.83 2.23 5.78
N ASP A 79 -10.99 3.15 6.24
CA ASP A 79 -10.98 4.53 5.72
C ASP A 79 -10.66 4.57 4.22
N GLN A 80 -9.62 3.85 3.78
CA GLN A 80 -9.24 3.77 2.37
C GLN A 80 -10.36 3.17 1.51
N MET A 81 -11.03 2.11 1.98
CA MET A 81 -12.06 1.42 1.22
C MET A 81 -13.39 2.18 1.11
N LEU A 82 -13.70 3.07 2.07
CA LEU A 82 -14.99 3.75 2.15
C LEU A 82 -14.95 5.20 1.67
N PHE A 83 -13.84 5.90 1.89
CA PHE A 83 -13.84 7.36 1.81
C PHE A 83 -12.75 7.94 0.93
N ASN A 84 -11.85 7.12 0.37
CA ASN A 84 -10.69 7.65 -0.36
C ASN A 84 -10.78 7.43 -1.88
N ASP A 85 -10.64 8.53 -2.62
CA ASP A 85 -10.48 8.60 -4.08
C ASP A 85 -9.19 9.32 -4.49
N HIS A 86 -8.27 9.57 -3.54
CA HIS A 86 -6.94 10.09 -3.82
C HIS A 86 -6.09 9.03 -4.50
N PHE A 87 -5.99 9.10 -5.83
CA PHE A 87 -5.19 8.17 -6.62
C PHE A 87 -3.74 8.62 -6.84
N VAL A 88 -3.47 9.91 -6.63
CA VAL A 88 -2.13 10.50 -6.63
C VAL A 88 -1.92 11.21 -5.31
N ILE A 89 -0.83 10.87 -4.64
CA ILE A 89 -0.52 11.26 -3.28
C ILE A 89 0.69 12.18 -3.30
N THR A 90 0.53 13.31 -2.62
CA THR A 90 1.61 14.25 -2.31
C THR A 90 1.48 14.61 -0.84
N ASP A 91 2.52 14.34 -0.05
CA ASP A 91 2.62 14.64 1.37
C ASP A 91 4.08 14.87 1.78
N SER A 92 4.37 14.83 3.08
CA SER A 92 5.73 15.05 3.59
C SER A 92 6.73 13.93 3.27
N LEU A 93 6.25 12.76 2.82
CA LEU A 93 7.07 11.57 2.55
C LEU A 93 7.21 11.30 1.06
N VAL A 94 6.14 11.53 0.29
CA VAL A 94 6.13 11.27 -1.15
C VAL A 94 5.57 12.46 -1.91
N SER A 95 6.03 12.67 -3.14
CA SER A 95 5.44 13.62 -4.07
C SER A 95 4.94 12.89 -5.31
N ASN A 96 3.75 13.28 -5.78
CA ASN A 96 3.19 12.88 -7.06
C ASN A 96 3.18 11.35 -7.33
N GLN A 97 3.09 10.53 -6.28
CA GLN A 97 3.07 9.08 -6.40
C GLN A 97 1.65 8.57 -6.55
N SER A 98 1.41 7.67 -7.51
CA SER A 98 0.12 6.98 -7.49
C SER A 98 0.01 6.00 -6.33
N VAL A 99 -1.22 5.69 -5.93
CA VAL A 99 -1.51 4.62 -4.95
C VAL A 99 -0.84 3.30 -5.32
N PHE A 100 -0.65 3.02 -6.61
CA PHE A 100 0.03 1.81 -7.08
C PHE A 100 1.53 1.77 -6.77
N HIS A 101 2.23 2.92 -6.78
CA HIS A 101 3.63 2.96 -6.33
C HIS A 101 3.70 2.69 -4.81
N ILE A 102 2.80 3.31 -4.04
CA ILE A 102 2.76 3.12 -2.58
C ILE A 102 2.46 1.66 -2.21
N LEU A 103 1.51 1.02 -2.90
CA LEU A 103 1.19 -0.39 -2.67
C LEU A 103 2.32 -1.33 -3.10
N LEU A 104 3.07 -0.97 -4.14
CA LEU A 104 4.27 -1.71 -4.53
C LEU A 104 5.34 -1.61 -3.44
N THR A 105 5.59 -0.42 -2.89
CA THR A 105 6.47 -0.24 -1.73
C THR A 105 6.00 -1.04 -0.53
N ALA A 106 4.69 -1.06 -0.25
CA ALA A 106 4.13 -1.87 0.84
C ALA A 106 4.37 -3.37 0.64
N SER A 107 4.36 -3.86 -0.60
CA SER A 107 4.65 -5.27 -0.93
C SER A 107 6.13 -5.60 -0.76
N GLU A 108 7.02 -4.64 -0.98
CA GLU A 108 8.44 -4.82 -0.68
C GLU A 108 8.71 -4.89 0.83
N LEU A 109 7.99 -4.09 1.62
CA LEU A 109 8.08 -4.11 3.10
C LEU A 109 7.47 -5.38 3.70
N GLY A 110 6.33 -5.83 3.18
CA GLY A 110 5.62 -7.01 3.67
C GLY A 110 6.13 -8.34 3.11
N GLU A 111 7.14 -8.29 2.23
CA GLU A 111 7.56 -9.41 1.39
C GLU A 111 6.35 -10.13 0.75
N SER A 112 6.46 -11.43 0.48
CA SER A 112 5.35 -12.23 -0.06
C SER A 112 4.25 -12.53 0.96
N GLU A 113 4.43 -12.17 2.24
CA GLU A 113 3.49 -12.55 3.30
C GLU A 113 2.21 -11.72 3.30
N CYS A 114 2.28 -10.48 2.81
CA CYS A 114 1.13 -9.58 2.78
C CYS A 114 0.51 -9.45 1.38
N ASP A 115 0.96 -10.25 0.40
CA ASP A 115 0.55 -10.14 -1.01
C ASP A 115 -0.97 -10.16 -1.19
N GLU A 116 -1.69 -11.03 -0.46
CA GLU A 116 -3.15 -11.12 -0.57
C GLU A 116 -3.84 -9.83 -0.12
N GLN A 117 -3.45 -9.29 1.04
CA GLN A 117 -4.05 -8.10 1.63
C GLN A 117 -3.75 -6.87 0.75
N ILE A 118 -2.52 -6.76 0.27
CA ILE A 118 -2.06 -5.68 -0.60
C ILE A 118 -2.79 -5.74 -1.94
N MET A 119 -2.87 -6.93 -2.56
CA MET A 119 -3.55 -7.09 -3.85
C MET A 119 -5.05 -6.81 -3.75
N SER A 120 -5.70 -7.19 -2.66
CA SER A 120 -7.10 -6.82 -2.41
C SER A 120 -7.29 -5.29 -2.38
N LEU A 121 -6.31 -4.54 -1.86
CA LEU A 121 -6.38 -3.07 -1.84
C LEU A 121 -6.12 -2.48 -3.21
N ALA A 122 -5.14 -3.02 -3.94
CA ALA A 122 -4.83 -2.61 -5.31
C ALA A 122 -6.05 -2.79 -6.23
N GLN A 123 -6.73 -3.93 -6.13
CA GLN A 123 -7.97 -4.20 -6.87
C GLN A 123 -9.08 -3.22 -6.50
N HIS A 124 -9.20 -2.87 -5.22
CA HIS A 124 -10.15 -1.86 -4.78
C HIS A 124 -9.86 -0.50 -5.44
N TYR A 125 -8.64 0.03 -5.35
CA TYR A 125 -8.28 1.30 -5.99
C TYR A 125 -8.46 1.26 -7.51
N GLN A 126 -8.11 0.15 -8.16
CA GLN A 126 -8.34 -0.03 -9.58
C GLN A 126 -9.84 0.09 -9.93
N SER A 127 -10.71 -0.56 -9.16
CA SER A 127 -12.17 -0.48 -9.37
C SER A 127 -12.74 0.93 -9.23
N ARG A 128 -11.98 1.82 -8.58
CA ARG A 128 -12.33 3.23 -8.35
C ARG A 128 -11.72 4.17 -9.39
N GLY A 129 -10.89 3.67 -10.31
CA GLY A 129 -10.30 4.46 -11.40
C GLY A 129 -8.90 5.00 -11.13
N ALA A 130 -8.12 4.34 -10.27
CA ALA A 130 -6.74 4.73 -10.01
C ALA A 130 -5.87 4.74 -11.29
N TYR A 131 -4.93 5.69 -11.34
CA TYR A 131 -4.10 5.93 -12.52
C TYR A 131 -2.96 4.90 -12.65
N ILE A 132 -3.11 3.99 -13.60
CA ILE A 132 -2.19 2.87 -13.84
C ILE A 132 -0.83 3.29 -14.44
N ASP A 133 -0.79 4.41 -15.15
CA ASP A 133 0.39 4.89 -15.90
C ASP A 133 0.96 6.23 -15.36
N GLN A 134 0.58 6.61 -14.14
CA GLN A 134 1.13 7.80 -13.47
C GLN A 134 2.65 7.64 -13.31
N PHE A 135 3.43 8.70 -13.52
CA PHE A 135 4.86 8.65 -13.20
C PHE A 135 5.10 9.05 -11.73
N ASN A 136 5.92 8.30 -11.00
CA ASN A 136 6.48 8.74 -9.71
C ASN A 136 7.59 9.79 -9.91
N ASP A 137 8.12 10.31 -8.80
CA ASP A 137 9.22 11.29 -8.80
C ASP A 137 10.53 10.76 -9.42
N TYR A 138 10.71 9.43 -9.48
CA TYR A 138 11.84 8.82 -10.19
C TYR A 138 11.62 8.74 -11.70
N GLY A 139 10.47 9.22 -12.19
CA GLY A 139 10.11 9.18 -13.61
C GLY A 139 9.78 7.78 -14.11
N MET A 140 9.24 6.92 -13.25
CA MET A 140 8.81 5.56 -13.59
C MET A 140 7.31 5.41 -13.43
N THR A 141 6.69 4.58 -14.26
CA THR A 141 5.32 4.09 -14.06
C THR A 141 5.29 2.92 -13.06
N PRO A 142 4.14 2.57 -12.47
CA PRO A 142 4.03 1.42 -11.57
C PRO A 142 4.52 0.11 -12.21
N LEU A 143 4.22 -0.11 -13.50
CA LEU A 143 4.68 -1.30 -14.21
C LEU A 143 6.21 -1.31 -14.38
N GLN A 144 6.82 -0.17 -14.71
CA GLN A 144 8.28 -0.07 -14.82
C GLN A 144 8.97 -0.33 -13.47
N GLU A 145 8.45 0.23 -12.38
CA GLU A 145 8.97 0.01 -11.03
C GLU A 145 8.85 -1.47 -10.62
N ALA A 146 7.68 -2.10 -10.84
CA ALA A 146 7.47 -3.51 -10.52
C ALA A 146 8.43 -4.45 -11.29
N VAL A 147 8.77 -4.13 -12.55
CA VAL A 147 9.77 -4.87 -13.32
C VAL A 147 11.17 -4.73 -12.69
N ILE A 148 11.55 -3.50 -12.33
CA ILE A 148 12.85 -3.20 -11.72
C ILE A 148 13.00 -3.92 -10.38
N THR A 149 11.96 -3.95 -9.56
CA THR A 149 11.98 -4.57 -8.22
C THR A 149 11.62 -6.06 -8.20
N ARG A 150 11.42 -6.66 -9.39
CA ARG A 150 11.11 -8.08 -9.57
C ARG A 150 9.81 -8.53 -8.91
N ASN A 151 8.82 -7.65 -8.86
CA ASN A 151 7.52 -7.95 -8.26
C ASN A 151 6.58 -8.60 -9.29
N GLU A 152 6.63 -9.93 -9.40
CA GLU A 152 5.84 -10.70 -10.38
C GLU A 152 4.31 -10.49 -10.23
N ASN A 153 3.82 -10.32 -9.00
CA ASN A 153 2.39 -10.13 -8.73
C ASN A 153 1.88 -8.82 -9.30
N PHE A 154 2.61 -7.72 -9.03
CA PHE A 154 2.27 -6.42 -9.56
C PHE A 154 2.52 -6.29 -11.07
N VAL A 155 3.56 -6.93 -11.61
CA VAL A 155 3.75 -7.02 -13.07
C VAL A 155 2.53 -7.70 -13.72
N ARG A 156 2.10 -8.85 -13.20
CA ARG A 156 0.91 -9.55 -13.71
C ARG A 156 -0.34 -8.68 -13.61
N PHE A 157 -0.54 -8.03 -12.46
CA PHE A 157 -1.69 -7.18 -12.21
C PHE A 157 -1.73 -5.99 -13.18
N TYR A 158 -0.66 -5.21 -13.27
CA TYR A 158 -0.60 -4.04 -14.13
C TYR A 158 -0.69 -4.39 -15.63
N SER A 159 -0.01 -5.45 -16.08
CA SER A 159 -0.16 -5.96 -17.46
C SER A 159 -1.59 -6.39 -17.76
N GLY A 160 -2.23 -7.10 -16.82
CA GLY A 160 -3.63 -7.54 -16.96
C GLY A 160 -4.64 -6.38 -17.02
N LEU A 161 -4.28 -5.22 -16.46
CA LEU A 161 -5.06 -3.99 -16.55
C LEU A 161 -4.78 -3.17 -17.81
N GLY A 162 -3.82 -3.58 -18.65
CA GLY A 162 -3.45 -2.87 -19.86
C GLY A 162 -2.52 -1.68 -19.64
N ALA A 163 -1.70 -1.69 -18.59
CA ALA A 163 -0.67 -0.67 -18.37
C ALA A 163 0.23 -0.50 -19.61
N ASN A 164 0.57 0.74 -19.94
CA ASN A 164 1.26 1.04 -21.20
C ASN A 164 2.77 0.76 -21.11
N LYS A 165 3.18 -0.43 -21.58
CA LYS A 165 4.59 -0.84 -21.59
C LYS A 165 5.51 -0.03 -22.51
N HIS A 166 4.97 0.77 -23.41
CA HIS A 166 5.72 1.60 -24.38
C HIS A 166 6.05 2.99 -23.84
N LEU A 167 5.55 3.36 -22.66
CA LEU A 167 5.97 4.59 -22.01
C LEU A 167 7.46 4.54 -21.72
N LYS A 168 8.15 5.64 -22.05
CA LYS A 168 9.56 5.81 -21.73
C LYS A 168 9.70 6.42 -20.34
N THR A 169 10.65 5.93 -19.57
CA THR A 169 10.97 6.56 -18.28
C THR A 169 11.34 8.03 -18.50
N LYS A 170 10.94 8.85 -17.53
CA LYS A 170 11.39 10.23 -17.35
C LYS A 170 12.51 10.32 -16.29
N SER A 171 13.13 9.18 -16.00
CA SER A 171 14.11 9.05 -14.93
C SER A 171 15.40 9.78 -15.27
N ASN A 172 16.00 10.39 -14.26
CA ASN A 172 17.35 10.94 -14.33
C ASN A 172 18.44 9.88 -14.13
N ILE A 173 18.07 8.63 -13.85
CA ILE A 173 19.01 7.52 -13.68
C ILE A 173 19.53 7.12 -15.07
N PRO A 174 20.83 7.33 -15.38
CA PRO A 174 21.36 7.14 -16.74
C PRO A 174 21.13 5.75 -17.31
N LEU A 175 21.13 4.73 -16.45
CA LEU A 175 20.95 3.34 -16.85
C LEU A 175 19.56 3.08 -17.45
N ILE A 176 18.51 3.72 -16.97
CA ILE A 176 17.12 3.47 -17.39
C ILE A 176 16.47 4.66 -18.10
N SER A 177 17.12 5.82 -18.13
CA SER A 177 16.58 7.07 -18.70
C SER A 177 16.17 6.92 -20.16
N GLY A 178 14.93 7.34 -20.48
CA GLY A 178 14.37 7.32 -21.83
C GLY A 178 14.10 5.91 -22.37
N LYS A 179 14.12 4.89 -21.51
CA LYS A 179 13.88 3.50 -21.89
C LYS A 179 12.44 3.07 -21.64
N ASP A 180 11.91 2.25 -22.53
CA ASP A 180 10.68 1.49 -22.30
C ASP A 180 10.95 0.19 -21.53
N ILE A 181 9.89 -0.57 -21.26
CA ILE A 181 10.01 -1.82 -20.50
C ILE A 181 10.86 -2.86 -21.21
N ASP A 182 10.71 -3.03 -22.52
CA ASP A 182 11.47 -4.04 -23.28
C ASP A 182 12.97 -3.71 -23.27
N GLN A 183 13.32 -2.43 -23.30
CA GLN A 183 14.69 -1.96 -23.13
C GLN A 183 15.21 -2.16 -21.70
N ILE A 184 14.40 -1.87 -20.67
CA ILE A 184 14.75 -2.10 -19.26
C ILE A 184 15.00 -3.60 -19.02
N VAL A 185 14.10 -4.46 -19.45
CA VAL A 185 14.20 -5.92 -19.31
C VAL A 185 15.47 -6.46 -19.96
N ARG A 186 15.78 -6.04 -21.19
CA ARG A 186 17.03 -6.43 -21.87
C ARG A 186 18.27 -6.05 -21.08
N LEU A 187 18.33 -4.83 -20.55
CA LEU A 187 19.47 -4.39 -19.73
C LEU A 187 19.61 -5.19 -18.44
N LEU A 188 18.49 -5.52 -17.81
CA LEU A 188 18.48 -6.33 -16.59
C LEU A 188 18.92 -7.77 -16.88
N ARG A 189 18.52 -8.33 -18.03
CA ARG A 189 18.96 -9.66 -18.49
C ARG A 189 20.45 -9.71 -18.79
N GLU A 190 20.98 -8.68 -19.43
CA GLU A 190 22.43 -8.55 -19.69
C GLU A 190 23.24 -8.53 -18.40
N LYS A 191 22.73 -7.86 -17.35
CA LYS A 191 23.39 -7.76 -16.04
C LYS A 191 23.20 -9.01 -15.18
N ALA A 192 22.10 -9.72 -15.35
CA ALA A 192 21.73 -10.88 -14.53
C ALA A 192 21.08 -11.95 -15.42
N PRO A 193 21.86 -12.69 -16.24
CA PRO A 193 21.32 -13.65 -17.21
C PRO A 193 20.50 -14.76 -16.55
N ASP A 194 20.92 -15.20 -15.36
CA ASP A 194 20.31 -16.31 -14.61
C ASP A 194 19.18 -15.88 -13.66
N ASP A 195 18.73 -14.62 -13.71
CA ASP A 195 17.62 -14.13 -12.88
C ASP A 195 16.29 -14.80 -13.30
N LEU A 196 15.87 -15.77 -12.48
CA LEU A 196 14.64 -16.55 -12.70
C LEU A 196 13.38 -15.68 -12.55
N LYS A 197 13.36 -14.72 -11.62
CA LYS A 197 12.20 -13.81 -11.46
C LYS A 197 12.06 -12.92 -12.68
N LEU A 198 13.17 -12.41 -13.21
CA LEU A 198 13.16 -11.65 -14.46
C LEU A 198 12.64 -12.47 -15.64
N ALA A 199 13.00 -13.76 -15.72
CA ALA A 199 12.53 -14.64 -16.81
C ALA A 199 11.01 -14.88 -16.77
N ARG A 200 10.44 -14.96 -15.57
CA ARG A 200 8.98 -15.02 -15.39
C ARG A 200 8.32 -13.70 -15.76
N ILE A 201 8.88 -12.57 -15.33
CA ILE A 201 8.42 -11.22 -15.71
C ILE A 201 8.41 -11.02 -17.23
N GLU A 202 9.46 -11.43 -17.92
CA GLU A 202 9.51 -11.41 -19.40
C GLU A 202 8.36 -12.17 -20.04
N THR A 203 7.92 -13.26 -19.43
CA THR A 203 6.78 -14.05 -19.93
C THR A 203 5.45 -13.35 -19.68
N LEU A 204 5.33 -12.59 -18.58
CA LEU A 204 4.14 -11.81 -18.23
C LEU A 204 3.95 -10.54 -19.07
N LEU A 205 4.99 -10.09 -19.77
CA LEU A 205 4.98 -8.86 -20.58
C LEU A 205 4.71 -9.10 -22.08
N LYS A 206 4.66 -10.38 -22.50
CA LYS A 206 4.34 -10.80 -23.87
C LYS A 206 2.85 -10.77 -24.12
#